data_AF-A0A6U6G742-F1
#
_entry.id   AF-A0A6U6G742-F1
#
_cell.length_a   1.000
_cell.length_b   1.000
_cell.length_c   1.000
_cell.angle_alpha   90.00
_cell.angle_beta   90.00
_cell.angle_gamma   90.00
#
_symmetry.space_group_name_H-M   'P 1'
#
loop_
_entity.id
_entity.type
_entity.pdbx_description
1 polymer ?
#
loop_
_entity_poly.entity_id
_entity_poly.type
_entity_poly.pdbx_seq_one_letter_code
_entity_poly.pdbx_strand_id
1 'polypeptide(L)'
;MKLSNVLPVVLACSLSNAVAGLEWAGTFATNDPVHIWLAQKTGGSYVDPSMRIVFYAVSDPSDIDATIHKYEDEAEALIDSTDSSCEDVTSGMEIDLPTTGKCYTLIFDQTSDDTKFPMNTAGLDGFVAFGQHVPIEFERDMHYLKDSTGTDIEAILEEGSEGHSHSHGDHEETSGKSCACAAKEYKFNIDCTATAAMLDAMAFLKNAGCASDCSPTACETNYLIVQAHHDYCPEDKIPQEVEDGFHDYDTQCTACDISRAFIDGAPNCPAPKCDNSGDEAYASLVDLGCLSDCTSTACRDNFFVLRVEHDLCPHDALSKFSEDGLHDMEEPCAQQLCNIEGAEKTFPVCKEEDMEPESKNESGAATSTVAITVASAALIGAALI
;
A
#
# COMPACT_ATOMS: atom_id res chain seq x y z
N MET A 1 -50.46 20.98 45.57
CA MET A 1 -50.02 21.28 44.18
C MET A 1 -48.66 21.97 44.27
N LYS A 2 -47.57 21.23 44.08
CA LYS A 2 -46.22 21.77 43.92
C LYS A 2 -45.83 21.57 42.46
N LEU A 3 -45.65 22.67 41.75
CA LEU A 3 -45.08 22.72 40.40
C LEU A 3 -43.55 22.65 40.57
N SER A 4 -42.94 21.56 40.09
CA SER A 4 -41.48 21.50 39.93
C SER A 4 -41.14 21.94 38.51
N ASN A 5 -40.47 23.07 38.40
CA ASN A 5 -39.77 23.52 37.20
C ASN A 5 -38.69 22.49 36.84
N VAL A 6 -38.81 21.87 35.67
CA VAL A 6 -37.72 21.13 35.03
C VAL A 6 -37.18 22.03 33.92
N LEU A 7 -36.01 22.60 34.18
CA LEU A 7 -35.19 23.31 33.19
C LEU A 7 -34.58 22.24 32.27
N PRO A 8 -34.65 22.36 30.93
CA PRO A 8 -33.92 21.42 30.08
C PRO A 8 -32.44 21.76 30.18
N VAL A 9 -31.66 20.80 30.68
CA VAL A 9 -30.21 20.80 30.55
C VAL A 9 -29.91 20.67 29.06
N VAL A 10 -29.50 21.77 28.44
CA VAL A 10 -28.87 21.74 27.10
C VAL A 10 -27.53 21.05 27.30
N LEU A 11 -27.50 19.76 26.99
CA LEU A 11 -26.27 19.01 26.84
C LEU A 11 -25.59 19.56 25.59
N ALA A 12 -24.70 20.54 25.77
CA ALA A 12 -23.73 20.89 24.75
C ALA A 12 -22.87 19.64 24.55
N CYS A 13 -23.20 18.87 23.52
CA CYS A 13 -22.29 17.88 22.96
C CYS A 13 -21.15 18.70 22.36
N SER A 14 -20.07 18.84 23.12
CA SER A 14 -18.78 19.24 22.56
C SER A 14 -18.38 18.13 21.59
N LEU A 15 -18.69 18.34 20.31
CA LEU A 15 -18.07 17.59 19.23
C LEU A 15 -16.57 17.74 19.42
N SER A 16 -15.92 16.62 19.68
CA SER A 16 -14.48 16.52 19.62
C SER A 16 -14.10 16.82 18.16
N ASN A 17 -13.52 17.99 17.88
CA ASN A 17 -12.79 18.21 16.64
C ASN A 17 -11.51 17.35 16.73
N ALA A 18 -11.64 16.04 16.49
CA ALA A 18 -10.54 15.33 15.88
C ALA A 18 -10.47 15.91 14.47
N VAL A 19 -9.44 16.70 14.19
CA VAL A 19 -9.12 17.03 12.81
C VAL A 19 -8.59 15.71 12.24
N ALA A 20 -9.41 15.02 11.45
CA ALA A 20 -8.95 13.88 10.67
C ALA A 20 -7.94 14.41 9.64
N GLY A 21 -6.84 13.68 9.48
CA GLY A 21 -5.70 14.09 8.65
C GLY A 21 -5.96 13.96 7.16
N LEU A 22 -4.95 14.24 6.34
CA LEU A 22 -4.94 13.82 4.95
C LEU A 22 -5.05 12.29 4.92
N GLU A 23 -6.07 11.77 4.23
CA GLU A 23 -6.26 10.32 4.07
C GLU A 23 -5.94 9.89 2.64
N TRP A 24 -6.14 10.75 1.63
CA TRP A 24 -6.15 10.34 0.23
C TRP A 24 -5.61 11.42 -0.73
N ALA A 25 -4.99 11.03 -1.84
CA ALA A 25 -4.62 11.89 -2.95
C ALA A 25 -4.90 11.23 -4.30
N GLY A 26 -5.29 12.01 -5.31
CA GLY A 26 -5.47 11.51 -6.67
C GLY A 26 -5.35 12.58 -7.75
N THR A 27 -4.82 12.21 -8.92
CA THR A 27 -4.65 13.11 -10.08
C THR A 27 -5.66 12.81 -11.18
N PHE A 28 -6.08 13.82 -11.92
CA PHE A 28 -7.10 13.68 -12.96
C PHE A 28 -6.75 14.52 -14.18
N ALA A 29 -6.90 13.94 -15.38
CA ALA A 29 -6.86 14.72 -16.61
C ALA A 29 -8.19 15.43 -16.86
N THR A 30 -8.12 16.69 -17.30
CA THR A 30 -9.31 17.50 -17.58
C THR A 30 -9.52 17.65 -19.07
N ASN A 31 -10.33 16.74 -19.65
CA ASN A 31 -10.71 16.79 -21.07
C ASN A 31 -12.07 17.49 -21.32
N ASP A 32 -12.67 18.06 -20.27
CA ASP A 32 -13.95 18.74 -20.26
C ASP A 32 -13.81 20.07 -19.51
N PRO A 33 -14.45 21.18 -19.95
CA PRO A 33 -14.45 22.44 -19.20
C PRO A 33 -15.16 22.38 -17.84
N VAL A 34 -15.99 21.36 -17.59
CA VAL A 34 -16.70 21.19 -16.31
C VAL A 34 -16.63 19.74 -15.87
N HIS A 35 -16.27 19.53 -14.61
CA HIS A 35 -16.40 18.25 -13.92
C HIS A 35 -17.33 18.41 -12.72
N ILE A 36 -17.79 17.30 -12.15
CA ILE A 36 -18.66 17.27 -10.98
C ILE A 36 -18.06 16.31 -9.97
N TRP A 37 -17.68 16.85 -8.81
CA TRP A 37 -17.38 16.04 -7.63
C TRP A 37 -18.68 15.64 -6.93
N LEU A 38 -18.79 14.39 -6.52
CA LEU A 38 -20.00 13.76 -6.01
C LEU A 38 -19.74 13.12 -4.65
N ALA A 39 -20.75 13.14 -3.81
CA ALA A 39 -20.81 12.34 -2.60
C ALA A 39 -22.23 11.80 -2.44
N GLN A 40 -22.37 10.55 -2.03
CA GLN A 40 -23.64 9.87 -1.85
C GLN A 40 -23.78 9.33 -0.43
N LYS A 41 -25.03 9.17 -0.01
CA LYS A 41 -25.32 8.38 1.18
C LYS A 41 -25.09 6.90 0.90
N THR A 42 -24.27 6.27 1.72
CA THR A 42 -24.08 4.82 1.77
C THR A 42 -24.90 4.26 2.95
N GLY A 43 -25.69 3.21 2.71
CA GLY A 43 -26.55 2.64 3.77
C GLY A 43 -27.64 3.58 4.34
N GLY A 44 -27.96 4.69 3.66
CA GLY A 44 -29.02 5.63 4.08
C GLY A 44 -28.56 6.86 4.87
N SER A 45 -27.24 7.03 5.06
CA SER A 45 -26.61 8.23 5.65
C SER A 45 -25.28 8.53 4.96
N TYR A 46 -24.76 9.76 5.09
CA TYR A 46 -23.35 10.01 4.73
C TYR A 46 -22.46 9.43 5.84
N VAL A 47 -21.29 8.89 5.47
CA VAL A 47 -20.33 8.34 6.45
C VAL A 47 -19.80 9.43 7.40
N ASP A 48 -19.62 10.65 6.89
CA ASP A 48 -19.41 11.89 7.65
C ASP A 48 -20.32 13.00 7.08
N PRO A 49 -20.83 13.97 7.87
CA PRO A 49 -21.56 15.13 7.34
C PRO A 49 -20.78 16.04 6.36
N SER A 50 -19.45 15.97 6.34
CA SER A 50 -18.60 16.78 5.45
C SER A 50 -17.24 16.15 5.21
N MET A 51 -16.48 16.64 4.23
CA MET A 51 -15.05 16.32 4.10
C MET A 51 -14.25 17.56 3.72
N ARG A 52 -13.01 17.66 4.20
CA ARG A 52 -12.05 18.64 3.67
C ARG A 52 -11.37 18.08 2.43
N ILE A 53 -11.13 18.94 1.44
CA ILE A 53 -10.43 18.59 0.21
C ILE A 53 -9.58 19.76 -0.27
N VAL A 54 -8.39 19.49 -0.78
CA VAL A 54 -7.49 20.50 -1.36
C VAL A 54 -7.29 20.19 -2.83
N PHE A 55 -7.37 21.22 -3.68
CA PHE A 55 -7.15 21.08 -5.11
C PHE A 55 -5.99 21.95 -5.60
N TYR A 56 -5.23 21.41 -6.56
CA TYR A 56 -4.22 22.15 -7.33
C TYR A 56 -4.42 21.86 -8.83
N ALA A 57 -4.39 22.89 -9.66
CA ALA A 57 -4.24 22.71 -11.11
C ALA A 57 -2.80 22.28 -11.44
N VAL A 58 -2.66 21.29 -12.33
CA VAL A 58 -1.36 20.74 -12.75
C VAL A 58 -1.26 20.69 -14.28
N SER A 59 -0.03 20.73 -14.79
CA SER A 59 0.23 20.68 -16.24
C SER A 59 0.45 19.26 -16.77
N ASP A 60 0.80 18.33 -15.89
CA ASP A 60 0.99 16.91 -16.21
C ASP A 60 0.43 16.08 -15.06
N PRO A 61 -0.81 15.57 -15.17
CA PRO A 61 -1.41 14.75 -14.11
C PRO A 61 -0.84 13.32 -14.05
N SER A 62 0.07 12.94 -14.95
CA SER A 62 0.69 11.60 -14.96
C SER A 62 2.07 11.53 -14.29
N ASP A 63 2.58 12.66 -13.81
CA ASP A 63 3.89 12.75 -13.15
C ASP A 63 3.70 12.88 -11.63
N ILE A 64 3.91 11.78 -10.90
CA ILE A 64 3.67 11.70 -9.44
C ILE A 64 4.52 12.69 -8.65
N ASP A 65 5.79 12.84 -9.02
CA ASP A 65 6.74 13.75 -8.38
C ASP A 65 6.42 15.23 -8.65
N ALA A 66 5.82 15.54 -9.80
CA ALA A 66 5.36 16.89 -10.13
C ALA A 66 3.95 17.21 -9.62
N THR A 67 3.26 16.24 -9.02
CA THR A 67 1.86 16.34 -8.57
C THR A 67 1.68 15.96 -7.11
N ILE A 68 1.42 14.68 -6.78
CA ILE A 68 1.09 14.23 -5.43
C ILE A 68 2.25 14.56 -4.47
N HIS A 69 3.44 13.98 -4.67
CA HIS A 69 4.61 14.22 -3.80
C HIS A 69 5.02 15.70 -3.70
N LYS A 70 4.76 16.49 -4.74
CA LYS A 70 5.09 17.92 -4.74
C LYS A 70 4.22 18.72 -3.79
N TYR A 71 2.94 18.36 -3.68
CA TYR A 71 1.92 19.18 -3.01
C TYR A 71 1.44 18.56 -1.69
N GLU A 72 1.83 17.33 -1.38
CA GLU A 72 1.38 16.57 -0.22
C GLU A 72 1.59 17.31 1.10
N ASP A 73 2.83 17.71 1.44
CA ASP A 73 3.14 18.46 2.67
C ASP A 73 2.29 19.74 2.82
N GLU A 74 2.05 20.45 1.73
CA GLU A 74 1.23 21.67 1.72
C GLU A 74 -0.25 21.34 1.91
N ALA A 75 -0.73 20.30 1.24
CA ALA A 75 -2.12 19.84 1.32
C ALA A 75 -2.45 19.29 2.70
N GLU A 76 -1.57 18.49 3.31
CA GLU A 76 -1.71 17.97 4.67
C GLU A 76 -1.80 19.13 5.66
N ALA A 77 -0.89 20.11 5.59
CA ALA A 77 -0.94 21.29 6.45
C ALA A 77 -2.25 22.10 6.29
N LEU A 78 -2.80 22.16 5.07
CA LEU A 78 -4.08 22.79 4.78
C LEU A 78 -5.28 21.99 5.32
N ILE A 79 -5.23 20.66 5.30
CA ILE A 79 -6.26 19.75 5.84
C ILE A 79 -6.21 19.70 7.37
N ASP A 80 -5.03 19.78 7.98
CA ASP A 80 -4.85 19.70 9.43
C ASP A 80 -5.10 21.01 10.16
N SER A 81 -5.16 22.13 9.44
CA SER A 81 -5.26 23.42 10.10
C SER A 81 -6.59 23.56 10.87
N THR A 82 -6.50 23.91 12.16
CA THR A 82 -7.66 24.15 13.04
C THR A 82 -8.33 25.52 12.86
N ASP A 83 -7.67 26.42 12.10
CA ASP A 83 -8.26 27.68 11.67
C ASP A 83 -9.16 27.47 10.44
N SER A 84 -10.15 28.35 10.25
CA SER A 84 -11.14 28.36 9.16
C SER A 84 -10.56 28.61 7.76
N SER A 85 -9.47 27.91 7.41
CA SER A 85 -8.70 28.07 6.17
C SER A 85 -9.40 27.46 4.95
N CYS A 86 -10.26 26.46 5.18
CA CYS A 86 -11.04 25.83 4.14
C CYS A 86 -12.32 26.61 3.88
N GLU A 87 -12.60 26.84 2.60
CA GLU A 87 -13.83 27.49 2.18
C GLU A 87 -14.98 26.48 2.22
N ASP A 88 -16.04 26.80 2.97
CA ASP A 88 -17.24 25.98 3.02
C ASP A 88 -17.97 25.99 1.67
N VAL A 89 -18.14 24.81 1.08
CA VAL A 89 -18.86 24.61 -0.17
C VAL A 89 -20.11 23.77 0.08
N THR A 90 -21.26 24.22 -0.43
CA THR A 90 -22.53 23.49 -0.39
C THR A 90 -22.95 23.07 -1.79
N SER A 91 -23.87 22.10 -1.88
CA SER A 91 -24.34 21.53 -3.15
C SER A 91 -24.67 22.58 -4.22
N GLY A 92 -24.12 22.41 -5.41
CA GLY A 92 -24.34 23.28 -6.57
C GLY A 92 -23.50 24.56 -6.61
N MET A 93 -22.69 24.85 -5.59
CA MET A 93 -21.69 25.92 -5.66
C MET A 93 -20.46 25.43 -6.42
N GLU A 94 -19.92 26.29 -7.28
CA GLU A 94 -18.78 25.97 -8.14
C GLU A 94 -17.46 26.03 -7.35
N ILE A 95 -16.59 25.05 -7.60
CA ILE A 95 -15.23 24.93 -7.05
C ILE A 95 -14.23 25.39 -8.11
N ASP A 96 -13.31 26.26 -7.69
CA ASP A 96 -12.17 26.69 -8.50
C ASP A 96 -10.95 25.80 -8.22
N LEU A 97 -10.14 25.56 -9.26
CA LEU A 97 -8.87 24.81 -9.18
C LEU A 97 -7.68 25.74 -9.45
N PRO A 98 -7.18 26.45 -8.43
CA PRO A 98 -6.02 27.31 -8.57
C PRO A 98 -4.70 26.52 -8.70
N THR A 99 -3.67 27.15 -9.26
CA THR A 99 -2.30 26.59 -9.26
C THR A 99 -1.61 26.68 -7.89
N THR A 100 -2.15 27.52 -6.99
CA THR A 100 -1.77 27.59 -5.58
C THR A 100 -2.84 26.88 -4.77
N GLY A 101 -2.48 25.89 -3.97
CA GLY A 101 -3.42 25.02 -3.27
C GLY A 101 -4.54 25.78 -2.57
N LYS A 102 -5.75 25.24 -2.68
CA LYS A 102 -6.91 25.80 -1.98
C LYS A 102 -7.72 24.70 -1.33
N CYS A 103 -7.95 24.86 -0.02
CA CYS A 103 -8.77 23.96 0.76
C CYS A 103 -10.24 24.34 0.71
N TYR A 104 -11.10 23.33 0.66
CA TYR A 104 -12.54 23.41 0.70
C TYR A 104 -13.09 22.46 1.76
N THR A 105 -14.15 22.86 2.45
CA THR A 105 -14.98 21.96 3.25
C THR A 105 -16.22 21.63 2.44
N LEU A 106 -16.32 20.42 1.91
CA LEU A 106 -17.50 19.95 1.19
C LEU A 106 -18.59 19.59 2.21
N ILE A 107 -19.63 20.41 2.31
CA ILE A 107 -20.75 20.19 3.22
C ILE A 107 -21.83 19.39 2.49
N PHE A 108 -22.06 18.15 2.93
CA PHE A 108 -23.03 17.27 2.27
C PHE A 108 -24.46 17.63 2.64
N ASP A 109 -25.35 17.64 1.63
CA ASP A 109 -26.77 17.89 1.82
C ASP A 109 -27.44 16.69 2.48
N GLN A 110 -27.57 16.76 3.80
CA GLN A 110 -28.18 15.71 4.62
C GLN A 110 -29.63 15.38 4.22
N THR A 111 -30.29 16.25 3.46
CA THR A 111 -31.66 16.05 2.96
C THR A 111 -31.74 15.38 1.58
N SER A 112 -30.61 15.30 0.87
CA SER A 112 -30.46 14.63 -0.43
C SER A 112 -29.70 13.32 -0.29
N ASP A 113 -29.94 12.37 -1.18
CA ASP A 113 -29.18 11.12 -1.26
C ASP A 113 -27.86 11.29 -2.03
N ASP A 114 -27.76 12.34 -2.86
CA ASP A 114 -26.56 12.71 -3.61
C ASP A 114 -26.29 14.22 -3.43
N THR A 115 -25.04 14.58 -3.16
CA THR A 115 -24.53 15.97 -3.13
C THR A 115 -23.59 16.17 -4.32
N LYS A 116 -23.68 17.32 -4.99
CA LYS A 116 -22.90 17.61 -6.20
C LYS A 116 -22.17 18.93 -6.09
N PHE A 117 -20.91 18.94 -6.46
CA PHE A 117 -20.05 20.13 -6.47
C PHE A 117 -19.48 20.33 -7.88
N PRO A 118 -20.04 21.24 -8.69
CA PRO A 118 -19.47 21.59 -9.98
C PRO A 118 -18.05 22.13 -9.85
N MET A 119 -17.16 21.76 -10.76
CA MET A 119 -15.76 22.16 -10.79
C MET A 119 -15.44 22.85 -12.12
N ASN A 120 -14.89 24.06 -12.06
CA ASN A 120 -14.44 24.78 -13.25
C ASN A 120 -13.06 24.29 -13.69
N THR A 121 -13.04 23.48 -14.74
CA THR A 121 -11.84 22.81 -15.27
C THR A 121 -11.46 23.35 -16.65
N ALA A 122 -12.06 24.47 -17.06
CA ALA A 122 -11.85 25.06 -18.37
C ALA A 122 -10.40 25.49 -18.60
N GLY A 123 -9.74 24.83 -19.56
CA GLY A 123 -8.38 25.16 -19.97
C GLY A 123 -7.29 24.66 -19.03
N LEU A 124 -7.62 23.72 -18.14
CA LEU A 124 -6.63 22.96 -17.35
C LEU A 124 -6.19 21.72 -18.14
N ASP A 125 -4.95 21.28 -17.93
CA ASP A 125 -4.46 20.00 -18.45
C ASP A 125 -4.84 18.86 -17.47
N GLY A 126 -4.78 19.14 -16.17
CA GLY A 126 -5.31 18.28 -15.12
C GLY A 126 -5.36 18.98 -13.77
N PHE A 127 -5.72 18.22 -12.74
CA PHE A 127 -5.62 18.64 -11.35
C PHE A 127 -5.20 17.48 -10.44
N VAL A 128 -4.72 17.82 -9.25
CA VAL A 128 -4.55 16.88 -8.14
C VAL A 128 -5.49 17.28 -7.00
N ALA A 129 -6.08 16.28 -6.37
CA ALA A 129 -7.00 16.39 -5.26
C ALA A 129 -6.42 15.67 -4.04
N PHE A 130 -6.59 16.25 -2.86
CA PHE A 130 -6.13 15.69 -1.59
C PHE A 130 -7.31 15.70 -0.61
N GLY A 131 -7.77 14.54 -0.17
CA GLY A 131 -8.95 14.34 0.65
C GLY A 131 -8.62 14.05 2.10
N GLN A 132 -9.40 14.66 3.01
CA GLN A 132 -9.47 14.22 4.42
C GLN A 132 -10.09 12.84 4.56
N HIS A 133 -10.86 12.40 3.56
CA HIS A 133 -11.47 11.09 3.48
C HIS A 133 -11.23 10.50 2.11
N VAL A 134 -11.21 9.17 2.02
CA VAL A 134 -11.17 8.44 0.76
C VAL A 134 -12.51 8.64 0.03
N PRO A 135 -12.53 9.21 -1.20
CA PRO A 135 -13.78 9.59 -1.86
C PRO A 135 -14.74 8.41 -2.10
N ILE A 136 -14.21 7.19 -2.25
CA ILE A 136 -14.96 5.94 -2.45
C ILE A 136 -15.90 5.64 -1.28
N GLU A 137 -15.60 6.10 -0.05
CA GLU A 137 -16.48 5.93 1.11
C GLU A 137 -17.86 6.60 0.93
N PHE A 138 -17.94 7.56 0.00
CA PHE A 138 -19.14 8.28 -0.38
C PHE A 138 -19.77 7.76 -1.67
N GLU A 139 -19.40 6.58 -2.17
CA GLU A 139 -20.01 5.98 -3.36
C GLU A 139 -21.07 4.94 -2.99
N ARG A 140 -22.31 5.18 -3.44
CA ARG A 140 -23.39 4.18 -3.37
C ARG A 140 -23.49 3.41 -4.69
N ASP A 141 -23.55 4.16 -5.79
CA ASP A 141 -23.82 3.65 -7.13
C ASP A 141 -23.33 4.57 -8.26
N MET A 142 -22.59 5.63 -7.94
CA MET A 142 -21.99 6.57 -8.89
C MET A 142 -20.57 6.89 -8.45
N HIS A 143 -19.65 6.98 -9.41
CA HIS A 143 -18.28 7.41 -9.14
C HIS A 143 -18.23 8.85 -8.61
N TYR A 144 -17.27 9.14 -7.73
CA TYR A 144 -17.10 10.44 -7.07
C TYR A 144 -16.71 11.57 -8.02
N LEU A 145 -16.17 11.28 -9.21
CA LEU A 145 -15.87 12.29 -10.22
C LEU A 145 -16.50 11.96 -11.58
N LYS A 146 -17.17 12.96 -12.18
CA LYS A 146 -17.77 12.84 -13.51
C LYS A 146 -17.46 14.02 -14.42
N ASP A 147 -17.43 13.79 -15.73
CA ASP A 147 -17.41 14.85 -16.74
C ASP A 147 -18.80 15.52 -16.93
N SER A 148 -18.89 16.53 -17.80
CA SER A 148 -20.15 17.25 -18.05
C SER A 148 -21.23 16.40 -18.73
N THR A 149 -20.87 15.25 -19.29
CA THR A 149 -21.77 14.28 -19.92
C THR A 149 -22.26 13.20 -18.96
N GLY A 150 -21.65 13.11 -17.77
CA GLY A 150 -21.96 12.13 -16.72
C GLY A 150 -21.14 10.84 -16.80
N THR A 151 -20.09 10.82 -17.63
CA THR A 151 -19.09 9.75 -17.68
C THR A 151 -18.21 9.79 -16.43
N ASP A 152 -17.90 8.64 -15.87
CA ASP A 152 -16.97 8.49 -14.75
C ASP A 152 -15.55 8.86 -15.18
N ILE A 153 -14.83 9.59 -14.31
CA ILE A 153 -13.44 9.98 -14.54
C ILE A 153 -12.61 9.46 -13.37
N GLU A 154 -11.88 8.38 -13.62
CA GLU A 154 -10.97 7.77 -12.64
C GLU A 154 -9.70 8.60 -12.46
N ALA A 155 -9.04 8.40 -11.31
CA ALA A 155 -7.73 8.95 -11.06
C ALA A 155 -6.68 8.33 -12.00
N ILE A 156 -5.67 9.11 -12.39
CA ILE A 156 -4.50 8.64 -13.17
C ILE A 156 -3.44 8.07 -12.23
N LEU A 157 -3.23 8.77 -11.11
CA LEU A 157 -2.36 8.38 -10.00
C LEU A 157 -3.15 8.54 -8.71
N GLU A 158 -2.92 7.68 -7.72
CA GLU A 158 -3.67 7.67 -6.45
C GLU A 158 -2.78 7.17 -5.30
N GLU A 159 -2.88 7.82 -4.13
CA GLU A 159 -2.22 7.43 -2.88
C GLU A 159 -3.21 7.54 -1.71
N GLY A 160 -3.04 6.73 -0.66
CA GLY A 160 -3.87 6.81 0.55
C GLY A 160 -5.30 6.27 0.41
N SER A 161 -5.61 5.50 -0.64
CA SER A 161 -6.88 4.75 -0.72
C SER A 161 -7.09 3.78 0.46
N GLU A 162 -6.05 3.50 1.24
CA GLU A 162 -6.06 2.71 2.46
C GLU A 162 -5.37 3.48 3.59
N GLY A 163 -6.12 3.82 4.64
CA GLY A 163 -5.65 4.73 5.68
C GLY A 163 -4.38 4.24 6.39
N HIS A 164 -3.30 5.03 6.32
CA HIS A 164 -2.43 5.48 7.42
C HIS A 164 -1.12 6.15 6.92
N SER A 165 -0.97 7.46 7.22
CA SER A 165 0.25 8.28 7.46
C SER A 165 1.61 7.91 6.82
N HIS A 166 2.18 8.82 6.02
CA HIS A 166 3.55 8.72 5.47
C HIS A 166 4.62 9.39 6.34
N SER A 167 5.71 8.64 6.58
CA SER A 167 7.04 9.17 6.91
C SER A 167 8.01 8.60 5.89
N HIS A 168 8.50 9.42 4.96
CA HIS A 168 9.44 8.99 3.92
C HIS A 168 10.85 8.85 4.50
N GLY A 169 11.32 7.60 4.59
CA GLY A 169 12.74 7.28 4.64
C GLY A 169 13.21 6.88 3.25
N ASP A 170 14.19 7.60 2.71
CA ASP A 170 14.99 7.17 1.54
C ASP A 170 15.55 5.76 1.82
N HIS A 171 14.91 4.72 1.30
CA HIS A 171 15.49 3.39 1.24
C HIS A 171 16.30 3.29 -0.05
N GLU A 172 17.58 3.63 0.08
CA GLU A 172 18.63 3.21 -0.84
C GLU A 172 18.43 1.72 -1.15
N GLU A 173 18.35 1.38 -2.43
CA GLU A 173 18.22 0.03 -2.97
C GLU A 173 19.28 -0.93 -2.40
N THR A 174 19.03 -1.46 -1.21
CA THR A 174 19.75 -2.61 -0.69
C THR A 174 19.02 -3.81 -1.23
N SER A 175 19.58 -4.44 -2.26
CA SER A 175 19.17 -5.77 -2.76
C SER A 175 18.76 -6.66 -1.60
N GLY A 176 17.45 -6.91 -1.45
CA GLY A 176 16.91 -7.72 -0.38
C GLY A 176 17.60 -9.08 -0.38
N LYS A 177 17.92 -9.62 0.80
CA LYS A 177 18.34 -11.02 0.89
C LYS A 177 17.23 -11.91 0.33
N SER A 178 17.57 -13.04 -0.31
CA SER A 178 16.52 -13.97 -0.80
C SER A 178 15.55 -14.38 0.30
N CYS A 179 14.26 -14.59 -0.02
CA CYS A 179 13.29 -15.04 0.98
C CYS A 179 13.64 -16.40 1.59
N ALA A 180 14.36 -17.25 0.84
CA ALA A 180 14.91 -18.49 1.41
C ALA A 180 15.93 -18.23 2.52
N CYS A 181 16.73 -17.16 2.41
CA CYS A 181 17.65 -16.75 3.48
C CYS A 181 16.92 -16.07 4.63
N ALA A 182 15.94 -15.21 4.34
CA ALA A 182 15.07 -14.63 5.36
C ALA A 182 14.35 -15.72 6.18
N ALA A 183 13.75 -16.70 5.52
CA ALA A 183 13.10 -17.84 6.17
C ALA A 183 14.03 -18.60 7.12
N LYS A 184 15.29 -18.81 6.71
CA LYS A 184 16.32 -19.45 7.54
C LYS A 184 16.72 -18.59 8.75
N GLU A 185 16.89 -17.29 8.54
CA GLU A 185 17.32 -16.34 9.57
C GLU A 185 16.24 -16.14 10.65
N TYR A 186 15.02 -15.81 10.21
CA TYR A 186 13.87 -15.55 11.10
C TYR A 186 13.13 -16.83 11.49
N LYS A 187 13.55 -17.99 10.98
CA LYS A 187 13.09 -19.34 11.35
C LYS A 187 11.61 -19.59 11.07
N PHE A 188 11.14 -19.16 9.89
CA PHE A 188 9.84 -19.56 9.35
C PHE A 188 10.02 -20.49 8.15
N ASN A 189 8.93 -21.15 7.73
CA ASN A 189 8.91 -21.98 6.53
C ASN A 189 7.97 -21.34 5.50
N ILE A 190 8.35 -21.41 4.22
CA ILE A 190 7.47 -21.05 3.11
C ILE A 190 6.73 -22.33 2.72
N ASP A 191 5.49 -22.47 3.20
CA ASP A 191 4.61 -23.62 2.99
C ASP A 191 3.24 -23.12 2.52
N CYS A 192 2.96 -23.28 1.23
CA CYS A 192 1.71 -22.84 0.61
C CYS A 192 0.45 -23.54 1.17
N THR A 193 0.58 -24.50 2.09
CA THR A 193 -0.56 -25.09 2.80
C THR A 193 -0.81 -24.46 4.17
N ALA A 194 0.09 -23.61 4.65
CA ALA A 194 0.05 -23.01 5.98
C ALA A 194 -0.77 -21.71 6.03
N THR A 195 -1.99 -21.72 5.47
CA THR A 195 -2.85 -20.52 5.39
C THR A 195 -3.11 -19.85 6.73
N ALA A 196 -3.21 -20.63 7.82
CA ALA A 196 -3.36 -20.09 9.18
C ALA A 196 -2.15 -19.27 9.61
N ALA A 197 -0.93 -19.66 9.23
CA ALA A 197 0.28 -18.90 9.58
C ALA A 197 0.34 -17.56 8.82
N MET A 198 -0.11 -17.55 7.56
CA MET A 198 -0.20 -16.32 6.76
C MET A 198 -1.21 -15.34 7.38
N LEU A 199 -2.41 -15.83 7.75
CA LEU A 199 -3.44 -15.02 8.41
C LEU A 199 -3.01 -14.53 9.79
N ASP A 200 -2.35 -15.38 10.59
CA ASP A 200 -1.83 -14.98 11.90
C ASP A 200 -0.76 -13.89 11.77
N ALA A 201 0.09 -13.97 10.75
CA ALA A 201 1.11 -12.96 10.45
C ALA A 201 0.48 -11.64 9.98
N MET A 202 -0.47 -11.69 9.05
CA MET A 202 -1.21 -10.52 8.58
C MET A 202 -1.96 -9.82 9.72
N ALA A 203 -2.66 -10.60 10.57
CA ALA A 203 -3.33 -10.06 11.74
C ALA A 203 -2.34 -9.42 12.73
N PHE A 204 -1.12 -9.96 12.88
CA PHE A 204 -0.10 -9.33 13.71
C PHE A 204 0.30 -7.96 13.15
N LEU A 205 0.59 -7.88 11.85
CA LEU A 205 1.01 -6.64 11.19
C LEU A 205 -0.02 -5.51 11.40
N LYS A 206 -1.31 -5.81 11.17
CA LYS A 206 -2.42 -4.88 11.36
C LYS A 206 -2.55 -4.41 12.81
N ASN A 207 -2.42 -5.32 13.78
CA ASN A 207 -2.61 -4.99 15.19
C ASN A 207 -1.41 -4.30 15.85
N ALA A 208 -0.22 -4.46 15.30
CA ALA A 208 1.02 -3.94 15.87
C ALA A 208 1.41 -2.55 15.31
N GLY A 209 0.69 -2.03 14.31
CA GLY A 209 1.00 -0.75 13.67
C GLY A 209 2.25 -0.82 12.80
N CYS A 210 2.53 -1.99 12.21
CA CYS A 210 3.75 -2.21 11.42
C CYS A 210 3.78 -1.40 10.11
N ALA A 211 2.63 -0.92 9.63
CA ALA A 211 2.51 -0.05 8.46
C ALA A 211 3.05 1.37 8.69
N SER A 212 3.32 1.76 9.94
CA SER A 212 3.93 3.06 10.26
C SER A 212 5.38 2.95 10.73
N ASP A 213 5.76 1.80 11.29
CA ASP A 213 7.13 1.51 11.74
C ASP A 213 7.38 0.00 11.73
N CYS A 214 8.14 -0.46 10.74
CA CYS A 214 8.51 -1.87 10.61
C CYS A 214 9.84 -2.22 11.29
N SER A 215 10.51 -1.27 11.96
CA SER A 215 11.78 -1.51 12.67
C SER A 215 11.72 -2.59 13.77
N PRO A 216 10.57 -2.90 14.42
CA PRO A 216 10.51 -4.05 15.31
C PRO A 216 10.73 -5.35 14.54
N THR A 217 11.64 -6.20 14.99
CA THR A 217 11.92 -7.52 14.39
C THR A 217 10.67 -8.38 14.20
N ALA A 218 9.65 -8.21 15.05
CA ALA A 218 8.38 -8.91 14.90
C ALA A 218 7.58 -8.42 13.69
N CYS A 219 7.61 -7.12 13.37
CA CYS A 219 7.02 -6.58 12.14
C CYS A 219 7.75 -7.13 10.92
N GLU A 220 9.09 -7.01 10.86
CA GLU A 220 9.88 -7.59 9.77
C GLU A 220 9.60 -9.08 9.57
N THR A 221 9.56 -9.87 10.65
CA THR A 221 9.34 -11.32 10.55
C THR A 221 7.95 -11.65 9.98
N ASN A 222 6.90 -10.97 10.43
CA ASN A 222 5.54 -11.26 9.96
C ASN A 222 5.31 -10.73 8.54
N TYR A 223 5.93 -9.61 8.17
CA TYR A 223 5.94 -9.11 6.80
C TYR A 223 6.62 -10.11 5.86
N LEU A 224 7.82 -10.57 6.20
CA LEU A 224 8.54 -11.57 5.42
C LEU A 224 7.82 -12.92 5.33
N ILE A 225 7.01 -13.30 6.33
CA ILE A 225 6.13 -14.46 6.23
C ILE A 225 5.07 -14.20 5.16
N VAL A 226 4.38 -13.07 5.20
CA VAL A 226 3.34 -12.75 4.24
C VAL A 226 3.90 -12.62 2.82
N GLN A 227 4.86 -11.71 2.62
CA GLN A 227 5.47 -11.40 1.33
C GLN A 227 6.04 -12.66 0.66
N ALA A 228 6.81 -13.48 1.39
CA ALA A 228 7.40 -14.67 0.80
C ALA A 228 6.39 -15.76 0.40
N HIS A 229 5.20 -15.78 1.01
CA HIS A 229 4.13 -16.69 0.56
C HIS A 229 3.39 -16.10 -0.62
N HIS A 230 3.02 -14.82 -0.57
CA HIS A 230 2.40 -14.09 -1.68
C HIS A 230 3.20 -14.25 -2.98
N ASP A 231 4.50 -13.93 -2.93
CA ASP A 231 5.36 -13.93 -4.12
C ASP A 231 5.68 -15.34 -4.64
N TYR A 232 5.58 -16.38 -3.80
CA TYR A 232 5.97 -17.74 -4.17
C TYR A 232 4.79 -18.66 -4.49
N CYS A 233 3.73 -18.62 -3.70
CA CYS A 233 2.68 -19.63 -3.73
C CYS A 233 1.69 -19.40 -4.87
N PRO A 234 0.98 -20.46 -5.32
CA PRO A 234 -0.16 -20.26 -6.19
C PRO A 234 -1.22 -19.39 -5.52
N GLU A 235 -1.82 -18.47 -6.26
CA GLU A 235 -2.86 -17.52 -5.81
C GLU A 235 -3.99 -18.24 -5.05
N ASP A 236 -4.44 -19.39 -5.56
CA ASP A 236 -5.49 -20.21 -4.94
C ASP A 236 -5.09 -20.86 -3.59
N LYS A 237 -3.86 -20.61 -3.12
CA LYS A 237 -3.33 -21.01 -1.82
C LYS A 237 -3.10 -19.84 -0.87
N ILE A 238 -3.20 -18.60 -1.35
CA ILE A 238 -3.07 -17.43 -0.51
C ILE A 238 -4.47 -16.97 -0.08
N PRO A 239 -4.68 -16.71 1.22
CA PRO A 239 -5.91 -16.09 1.67
C PRO A 239 -6.05 -14.69 1.08
N GLN A 240 -7.23 -14.32 0.60
CA GLN A 240 -7.50 -12.99 0.03
C GLN A 240 -7.07 -11.83 0.94
N GLU A 241 -7.26 -11.94 2.26
CA GLU A 241 -6.79 -10.91 3.20
C GLU A 241 -5.27 -10.67 3.16
N VAL A 242 -4.51 -11.69 2.73
CA VAL A 242 -3.06 -11.66 2.60
C VAL A 242 -2.65 -11.09 1.25
N GLU A 243 -3.34 -11.47 0.16
CA GLU A 243 -3.19 -10.88 -1.18
C GLU A 243 -3.42 -9.36 -1.14
N ASP A 244 -4.62 -8.94 -0.72
CA ASP A 244 -5.03 -7.54 -0.82
C ASP A 244 -4.30 -6.62 0.18
N GLY A 245 -3.86 -7.16 1.33
CA GLY A 245 -3.52 -6.33 2.49
C GLY A 245 -2.04 -6.16 2.80
N PHE A 246 -1.11 -6.81 2.08
CA PHE A 246 0.31 -6.79 2.49
C PHE A 246 1.12 -5.66 1.85
N HIS A 247 0.64 -5.12 0.74
CA HIS A 247 1.27 -3.99 0.08
C HIS A 247 1.28 -2.71 0.94
N ASP A 248 0.37 -2.61 1.93
CA ASP A 248 0.36 -1.57 2.98
C ASP A 248 1.71 -1.42 3.72
N TYR A 249 2.55 -2.46 3.68
CA TYR A 249 3.81 -2.53 4.42
C TYR A 249 5.04 -2.35 3.53
N ASP A 250 4.91 -2.29 2.21
CA ASP A 250 6.03 -2.30 1.26
C ASP A 250 6.93 -1.06 1.35
N THR A 251 6.39 0.06 1.84
CA THR A 251 7.16 1.30 2.05
C THR A 251 7.97 1.28 3.35
N GLN A 252 7.49 0.58 4.38
CA GLN A 252 8.09 0.60 5.71
C GLN A 252 8.93 -0.63 6.00
N CYS A 253 8.58 -1.78 5.43
CA CYS A 253 9.27 -3.04 5.64
C CYS A 253 10.26 -3.31 4.49
N THR A 254 11.36 -4.00 4.80
CA THR A 254 12.32 -4.41 3.78
C THR A 254 11.93 -5.79 3.20
N ALA A 255 11.64 -5.82 1.91
CA ALA A 255 11.32 -7.02 1.14
C ALA A 255 12.49 -8.01 1.01
N CYS A 256 12.15 -9.26 0.71
CA CYS A 256 13.07 -10.31 0.29
C CYS A 256 12.78 -10.77 -1.14
N ASP A 257 13.79 -11.32 -1.82
CA ASP A 257 13.61 -11.75 -3.21
C ASP A 257 13.17 -13.22 -3.30
N ILE A 258 12.05 -13.47 -3.98
CA ILE A 258 11.61 -14.80 -4.40
C ILE A 258 10.77 -14.70 -5.68
N SER A 259 10.83 -15.74 -6.52
CA SER A 259 9.97 -15.82 -7.70
C SER A 259 8.86 -16.84 -7.48
N ARG A 260 7.73 -16.65 -8.16
CA ARG A 260 6.59 -17.58 -8.15
C ARG A 260 7.00 -19.03 -8.42
N ALA A 261 6.31 -19.95 -7.77
CA ALA A 261 6.53 -21.38 -7.91
C ALA A 261 6.30 -21.82 -9.37
N PHE A 262 7.26 -22.61 -9.89
CA PHE A 262 7.17 -23.14 -11.24
C PHE A 262 5.94 -24.03 -11.46
N ILE A 263 5.25 -23.82 -12.58
CA ILE A 263 4.03 -24.54 -12.98
C ILE A 263 4.34 -25.51 -14.13
N ASP A 264 4.17 -26.82 -13.90
CA ASP A 264 4.46 -27.83 -14.92
C ASP A 264 3.49 -27.76 -16.12
N GLY A 265 4.07 -27.57 -17.30
CA GLY A 265 3.33 -27.47 -18.56
C GLY A 265 2.81 -26.07 -18.90
N ALA A 266 2.99 -25.07 -18.03
CA ALA A 266 2.68 -23.68 -18.36
C ALA A 266 3.71 -23.10 -19.36
N PRO A 267 3.29 -22.27 -20.32
CA PRO A 267 4.18 -21.58 -21.25
C PRO A 267 5.06 -20.56 -20.52
N ASN A 268 6.06 -20.00 -21.22
CA ASN A 268 6.77 -18.84 -20.70
C ASN A 268 5.89 -17.60 -20.75
N CYS A 269 5.97 -16.77 -19.71
CA CYS A 269 5.40 -15.42 -19.72
C CYS A 269 6.14 -14.52 -20.74
N PRO A 270 5.53 -13.41 -21.19
CA PRO A 270 6.26 -12.37 -21.90
C PRO A 270 7.41 -11.82 -21.03
N ALA A 271 8.39 -11.19 -21.65
CA ALA A 271 9.43 -10.46 -20.90
C ALA A 271 8.85 -9.13 -20.38
N PRO A 272 9.22 -8.71 -19.16
CA PRO A 272 8.84 -7.40 -18.64
C PRO A 272 9.49 -6.30 -19.47
N LYS A 273 8.82 -5.15 -19.53
CA LYS A 273 9.33 -3.93 -20.15
C LYS A 273 9.63 -2.85 -19.12
N CYS A 274 8.88 -2.79 -18.03
CA CYS A 274 8.98 -1.77 -16.98
C CYS A 274 8.84 -0.35 -17.56
N ASP A 275 7.84 -0.18 -18.44
CA ASP A 275 7.60 1.05 -19.22
C ASP A 275 6.12 1.45 -19.25
N ASN A 276 5.40 1.27 -18.13
CA ASN A 276 3.94 1.49 -17.98
C ASN A 276 3.06 0.45 -18.73
N SER A 277 3.67 -0.56 -19.35
CA SER A 277 2.89 -1.57 -20.09
C SER A 277 2.00 -2.44 -19.21
N GLY A 278 2.29 -2.51 -17.91
CA GLY A 278 1.44 -3.18 -16.94
C GLY A 278 0.14 -2.42 -16.68
N ASP A 279 0.19 -1.10 -16.46
CA ASP A 279 -1.01 -0.25 -16.32
C ASP A 279 -1.88 -0.25 -17.58
N GLU A 280 -1.24 -0.18 -18.77
CA GLU A 280 -1.96 -0.31 -20.04
C GLU A 280 -2.65 -1.66 -20.18
N ALA A 281 -2.01 -2.73 -19.70
CA ALA A 281 -2.57 -4.07 -19.70
C ALA A 281 -3.75 -4.19 -18.73
N TYR A 282 -3.65 -3.60 -17.53
CA TYR A 282 -4.75 -3.58 -16.56
C TYR A 282 -5.97 -2.83 -17.09
N ALA A 283 -5.79 -1.61 -17.62
CA ALA A 283 -6.87 -0.85 -18.26
C ALA A 283 -7.54 -1.67 -19.39
N SER A 284 -6.75 -2.39 -20.18
CA SER A 284 -7.27 -3.28 -21.22
C SER A 284 -8.06 -4.47 -20.66
N LEU A 285 -7.67 -5.04 -19.51
CA LEU A 285 -8.42 -6.12 -18.86
C LEU A 285 -9.80 -5.65 -18.39
N VAL A 286 -9.86 -4.46 -17.80
CA VAL A 286 -11.11 -3.81 -17.35
C VAL A 286 -12.03 -3.55 -18.55
N ASP A 287 -11.51 -2.91 -19.60
CA ASP A 287 -12.27 -2.59 -20.83
C ASP A 287 -12.84 -3.83 -21.53
N LEU A 288 -12.11 -4.95 -21.46
CA LEU A 288 -12.53 -6.23 -22.03
C LEU A 288 -13.52 -7.00 -21.14
N GLY A 289 -13.78 -6.54 -19.91
CA GLY A 289 -14.64 -7.20 -18.93
C GLY A 289 -14.04 -8.50 -18.40
N CYS A 290 -12.71 -8.60 -18.31
CA CYS A 290 -12.02 -9.83 -17.94
C CYS A 290 -12.30 -10.28 -16.50
N LEU A 291 -12.70 -9.36 -15.60
CA LEU A 291 -13.20 -9.69 -14.26
C LEU A 291 -14.40 -10.66 -14.27
N SER A 292 -15.23 -10.61 -15.32
CA SER A 292 -16.37 -11.50 -15.46
C SER A 292 -16.05 -12.79 -16.24
N ASP A 293 -15.17 -12.69 -17.24
CA ASP A 293 -14.78 -13.82 -18.09
C ASP A 293 -13.36 -13.62 -18.66
N CYS A 294 -12.37 -14.20 -18.01
CA CYS A 294 -10.98 -14.16 -18.44
C CYS A 294 -10.60 -15.33 -19.35
N THR A 295 -11.53 -15.91 -20.14
CA THR A 295 -11.22 -17.03 -21.04
C THR A 295 -10.66 -16.61 -22.39
N SER A 296 -10.80 -15.33 -22.75
CA SER A 296 -10.35 -14.82 -24.05
C SER A 296 -8.82 -14.77 -24.13
N THR A 297 -8.28 -14.91 -25.34
CA THR A 297 -6.83 -14.76 -25.56
C THR A 297 -6.35 -13.35 -25.25
N ALA A 298 -7.19 -12.34 -25.46
CA ALA A 298 -6.86 -10.94 -25.14
C ALA A 298 -6.77 -10.74 -23.62
N CYS A 299 -7.70 -11.30 -22.84
CA CYS A 299 -7.62 -11.28 -21.38
C CYS A 299 -6.35 -11.98 -20.89
N ARG A 300 -6.06 -13.19 -21.39
CA ARG A 300 -4.82 -13.90 -21.05
C ARG A 300 -3.58 -13.05 -21.35
N ASP A 301 -3.49 -12.51 -22.55
CA ASP A 301 -2.27 -11.85 -23.01
C ASP A 301 -2.01 -10.55 -22.22
N ASN A 302 -3.06 -9.80 -21.86
CA ASN A 302 -2.92 -8.64 -20.96
C ASN A 302 -2.63 -9.05 -19.52
N PHE A 303 -3.30 -10.09 -18.99
CA PHE A 303 -3.03 -10.60 -17.64
C PHE A 303 -1.58 -11.05 -17.50
N PHE A 304 -1.01 -11.71 -18.51
CA PHE A 304 0.41 -12.07 -18.52
C PHE A 304 1.36 -10.88 -18.54
N VAL A 305 0.99 -9.76 -19.14
CA VAL A 305 1.80 -8.53 -19.09
C VAL A 305 1.72 -7.94 -17.70
N LEU A 306 0.51 -7.64 -17.20
CA LEU A 306 0.29 -7.07 -15.86
C LEU A 306 1.04 -7.88 -14.78
N ARG A 307 0.84 -9.19 -14.81
CA ARG A 307 1.43 -10.13 -13.85
C ARG A 307 2.97 -10.19 -13.86
N VAL A 308 3.58 -10.01 -15.04
CA VAL A 308 5.05 -10.02 -15.17
C VAL A 308 5.66 -8.67 -14.77
N GLU A 309 4.95 -7.58 -15.06
CA GLU A 309 5.38 -6.24 -14.63
C GLU A 309 5.37 -6.16 -13.10
N HIS A 310 4.30 -6.65 -12.44
CA HIS A 310 4.21 -6.77 -10.98
C HIS A 310 5.41 -7.54 -10.39
N ASP A 311 5.76 -8.69 -10.96
CA ASP A 311 6.78 -9.57 -10.36
C ASP A 311 8.22 -9.14 -10.56
N LEU A 312 8.52 -8.50 -11.69
CA LEU A 312 9.89 -8.38 -12.20
C LEU A 312 10.34 -6.94 -12.39
N CYS A 313 9.43 -5.98 -12.29
CA CYS A 313 9.78 -4.58 -12.32
C CYS A 313 9.91 -4.02 -10.89
N PRO A 314 10.63 -2.89 -10.73
CA PRO A 314 10.63 -2.17 -9.46
C PRO A 314 9.20 -1.80 -9.03
N HIS A 315 8.97 -1.67 -7.73
CA HIS A 315 7.65 -1.39 -7.14
C HIS A 315 7.00 -0.06 -7.59
N ASP A 316 7.73 0.82 -8.27
CA ASP A 316 7.22 2.08 -8.86
C ASP A 316 6.89 1.97 -10.35
N ALA A 317 7.06 0.79 -10.96
CA ALA A 317 6.81 0.57 -12.39
C ALA A 317 5.32 0.30 -12.72
N LEU A 318 4.51 0.02 -11.71
CA LEU A 318 3.07 -0.13 -11.77
C LEU A 318 2.42 0.85 -10.80
N SER A 319 1.25 1.37 -11.17
CA SER A 319 0.43 2.09 -10.20
C SER A 319 -0.11 1.12 -9.14
N LYS A 320 -0.25 1.59 -7.90
CA LYS A 320 -0.91 0.85 -6.81
C LYS A 320 -2.29 0.32 -7.21
N PHE A 321 -3.04 1.08 -8.03
CA PHE A 321 -4.31 0.64 -8.60
C PHE A 321 -4.19 -0.60 -9.50
N SER A 322 -3.14 -0.68 -10.32
CA SER A 322 -2.87 -1.86 -11.15
C SER A 322 -2.29 -3.02 -10.36
N GLU A 323 -1.49 -2.75 -9.31
CA GLU A 323 -1.01 -3.76 -8.37
C GLU A 323 -2.20 -4.40 -7.64
N ASP A 324 -3.06 -3.59 -7.01
CA ASP A 324 -4.24 -4.06 -6.30
C ASP A 324 -5.25 -4.73 -7.24
N GLY A 325 -5.43 -4.12 -8.41
CA GLY A 325 -6.30 -4.61 -9.47
C GLY A 325 -5.85 -5.94 -10.07
N LEU A 326 -4.56 -6.31 -9.94
CA LEU A 326 -4.10 -7.64 -10.32
C LEU A 326 -4.78 -8.70 -9.45
N HIS A 327 -4.84 -8.54 -8.12
CA HIS A 327 -5.44 -9.53 -7.21
C HIS A 327 -6.93 -9.74 -7.51
N ASP A 328 -7.66 -8.69 -7.87
CA ASP A 328 -9.05 -8.79 -8.35
C ASP A 328 -9.19 -9.65 -9.63
N MET A 329 -8.14 -9.70 -10.45
CA MET A 329 -8.09 -10.49 -11.69
C MET A 329 -7.60 -11.92 -11.46
N GLU A 330 -6.91 -12.21 -10.37
CA GLU A 330 -6.30 -13.53 -10.11
C GLU A 330 -7.35 -14.66 -10.02
N GLU A 331 -8.48 -14.46 -9.32
CA GLU A 331 -9.54 -15.48 -9.30
C GLU A 331 -10.20 -15.66 -10.69
N PRO A 332 -10.68 -14.60 -11.38
CA PRO A 332 -11.23 -14.72 -12.73
C PRO A 332 -10.26 -15.29 -13.77
N CYS A 333 -8.96 -15.00 -13.62
CA CYS A 333 -7.89 -15.39 -14.53
C CYS A 333 -7.06 -16.58 -14.04
N ALA A 334 -7.45 -17.31 -13.00
CA ALA A 334 -6.68 -18.41 -12.41
C ALA A 334 -6.26 -19.52 -13.40
N GLN A 335 -6.98 -19.67 -14.52
CA GLN A 335 -6.63 -20.58 -15.62
C GLN A 335 -5.45 -20.10 -16.49
N GLN A 336 -5.11 -18.81 -16.43
CA GLN A 336 -4.08 -18.16 -17.23
C GLN A 336 -2.77 -18.23 -16.46
N LEU A 337 -2.02 -19.30 -16.71
CA LEU A 337 -0.76 -19.59 -16.02
C LEU A 337 0.41 -19.49 -16.99
N CYS A 338 1.51 -18.90 -16.55
CA CYS A 338 2.78 -18.87 -17.27
C CYS A 338 3.95 -18.94 -16.27
N ASN A 339 5.15 -19.29 -16.76
CA ASN A 339 6.39 -19.29 -15.98
C ASN A 339 7.29 -18.15 -16.44
N ILE A 340 7.97 -17.49 -15.49
CA ILE A 340 9.06 -16.58 -15.80
C ILE A 340 10.14 -17.33 -16.60
N GLU A 341 10.74 -16.68 -17.59
CA GLU A 341 11.80 -17.31 -18.39
C GLU A 341 12.99 -17.69 -17.51
N GLY A 342 13.36 -18.97 -17.53
CA GLY A 342 14.46 -19.50 -16.70
C GLY A 342 14.03 -19.96 -15.30
N ALA A 343 12.74 -19.90 -14.95
CA ALA A 343 12.23 -20.41 -13.69
C ALA A 343 12.59 -21.90 -13.48
N GLU A 344 13.08 -22.22 -12.29
CA GLU A 344 13.48 -23.58 -11.92
C GLU A 344 12.32 -24.33 -11.23
N LYS A 345 12.24 -25.64 -11.46
CA LYS A 345 11.26 -26.51 -10.79
C LYS A 345 11.51 -26.68 -9.29
N THR A 346 12.66 -26.25 -8.81
CA THR A 346 13.10 -26.49 -7.43
C THR A 346 12.88 -25.26 -6.57
N PHE A 347 12.43 -25.49 -5.34
CA PHE A 347 12.28 -24.45 -4.33
C PHE A 347 13.62 -23.68 -4.14
N PRO A 348 13.60 -22.34 -4.06
CA PRO A 348 14.80 -21.52 -3.86
C PRO A 348 15.56 -21.90 -2.59
N VAL A 349 16.88 -22.00 -2.67
CA VAL A 349 17.73 -22.39 -1.52
C VAL A 349 18.61 -21.22 -1.13
N CYS A 350 18.63 -20.88 0.17
CA CYS A 350 19.59 -19.93 0.71
C CYS A 350 21.02 -20.44 0.55
N LYS A 351 21.84 -19.76 -0.25
CA LYS A 351 23.26 -20.08 -0.42
C LYS A 351 24.07 -19.38 0.66
N GLU A 352 25.18 -19.99 1.09
CA GLU A 352 26.05 -19.41 2.15
C GLU A 352 26.69 -18.08 1.75
N GLU A 353 26.78 -17.79 0.44
CA GLU A 353 27.32 -16.54 -0.10
C GLU A 353 26.33 -15.37 0.03
N ASP A 354 25.03 -15.67 0.16
CA ASP A 354 23.93 -14.70 0.28
C ASP A 354 23.59 -14.42 1.76
N MET A 355 24.35 -15.00 2.70
CA MET A 355 24.20 -14.75 4.13
C MET A 355 25.19 -13.65 4.56
N GLU A 356 24.66 -12.57 5.16
CA GLU A 356 25.49 -11.60 5.90
C GLU A 356 26.42 -12.35 6.87
N PRO A 357 27.72 -11.97 6.96
CA PRO A 357 28.63 -12.66 7.85
C PRO A 357 28.15 -12.47 9.30
N GLU A 358 27.76 -13.56 9.95
CA GLU A 358 27.50 -13.56 11.39
C GLU A 358 28.68 -12.86 12.08
N SER A 359 28.43 -11.70 12.68
CA SER A 359 29.41 -11.07 13.54
C SER A 359 29.73 -12.08 14.64
N LYS A 360 30.91 -12.70 14.56
CA LYS A 360 31.40 -13.61 15.59
C LYS A 360 31.63 -12.80 16.85
N ASN A 361 30.57 -12.65 17.64
CA ASN A 361 30.69 -12.19 19.01
C ASN A 361 31.16 -13.39 19.84
N GLU A 362 32.40 -13.83 19.58
CA GLU A 362 33.15 -14.59 20.56
C GLU A 362 33.41 -13.65 21.74
N SER A 363 32.47 -13.62 22.68
CA SER A 363 32.77 -13.22 24.03
C SER A 363 33.87 -14.17 24.53
N GLY A 364 35.11 -13.72 24.40
CA GLY A 364 36.27 -14.34 25.01
C GLY A 364 36.08 -14.30 26.51
N ALA A 365 35.40 -15.31 27.06
CA ALA A 365 35.48 -15.65 28.46
C ALA A 365 36.93 -16.02 28.74
N ALA A 366 37.71 -15.02 29.16
CA ALA A 366 39.03 -15.20 29.73
C ALA A 366 38.89 -16.05 31.00
N THR A 367 38.92 -17.37 30.83
CA THR A 367 39.17 -18.29 31.92
C THR A 367 40.62 -18.13 32.34
N SER A 368 40.82 -17.37 33.40
CA SER A 368 42.10 -17.24 34.10
C SER A 368 42.47 -18.58 34.71
N THR A 369 43.16 -19.43 33.95
CA THR A 369 43.90 -20.56 34.52
C THR A 369 45.17 -20.04 35.17
N VAL A 370 45.12 -19.88 36.50
CA VAL A 370 46.31 -19.71 37.33
C VAL A 370 47.16 -20.99 37.24
N ALA A 371 48.27 -20.91 36.51
CA ALA A 371 49.28 -21.96 36.47
C ALA A 371 50.01 -22.03 37.82
N ILE A 372 49.75 -23.08 38.60
CA ILE A 372 50.56 -23.44 39.76
C ILE A 372 51.87 -24.05 39.25
N THR A 373 52.95 -23.29 39.30
CA THR A 373 54.30 -23.80 39.05
C THR A 373 54.75 -24.68 40.23
N VAL A 374 54.78 -25.98 40.01
CA VAL A 374 55.41 -26.95 40.92
C VAL A 374 56.92 -26.97 40.62
N ALA A 375 57.71 -26.37 41.50
CA ALA A 375 59.17 -26.45 41.44
C ALA A 375 59.64 -27.86 41.83
N SER A 376 60.18 -28.59 40.86
CA SER A 376 60.84 -29.87 41.10
C SER A 376 62.29 -29.62 41.54
N ALA A 377 62.60 -29.92 42.80
CA ALA A 377 63.96 -29.91 43.33
C ALA A 377 64.71 -31.16 42.86
N ALA A 378 65.70 -30.98 41.99
CA ALA A 378 66.67 -32.01 41.67
C ALA A 378 67.77 -32.03 42.75
N LEU A 379 67.78 -33.10 43.56
CA LEU A 379 68.90 -33.45 44.41
C LEU A 379 70.06 -33.97 43.54
N ILE A 380 71.15 -33.21 43.48
CA ILE A 380 72.46 -33.74 43.08
C ILE A 380 73.20 -34.09 44.37
N GLY A 381 73.50 -35.37 44.53
CA GLY A 381 74.32 -35.88 45.62
C GLY A 381 75.78 -35.47 45.46
N ALA A 382 76.43 -35.18 46.58
CA ALA A 382 77.88 -35.17 46.70
C ALA A 382 78.30 -35.89 47.99
N ALA A 383 78.98 -37.02 47.77
CA ALA A 383 80.11 -37.59 48.51
C ALA A 383 79.98 -37.96 50.00
N LEU A 384 80.14 -39.26 50.22
CA LEU A 384 80.73 -39.85 51.42
C LEU A 384 82.08 -39.21 51.77
N ILE A 385 82.29 -38.95 53.06
CA ILE A 385 83.29 -39.67 53.87
C ILE A 385 82.54 -40.23 55.07
#